data_AF-A0A1A8CZ74-F1
#
_entry.id   AF-A0A1A8CZ74-F1
#
_cell.length_a   1.000
_cell.length_b   1.000
_cell.length_c   1.000
_cell.angle_alpha   90.00
_cell.angle_beta   90.00
_cell.angle_gamma   90.00
#
_symmetry.space_group_name_H-M   'P 1'
#
loop_
_entity.id
_entity.type
_entity.pdbx_description
1 polymer ?
#
loop_
_entity_poly.entity_id
_entity_poly.type
_entity_poly.pdbx_seq_one_letter_code
_entity_poly.pdbx_strand_id
1 'polypeptide(L)'
;MADKSTYNVVILGVGFLLIFTAFTTCGNVEQTVLKGLNNSTFSGSGYHSLGIIYGVFSFSNLLAPTVVTVIGAKLTMFLSGLLYSGYIAVFLIPSTWSSYLTSALIGIGAALLWTAQ
;
A
#
# COMPACT_ATOMS: atom_id res chain seq x y z
N MET A 1 5.93 18.30 30.03
CA MET A 1 4.92 18.62 29.01
C MET A 1 5.52 18.19 27.67
N ALA A 2 4.93 17.21 26.98
CA ALA A 2 5.46 16.76 25.71
C ALA A 2 5.36 17.90 24.68
N ASP A 3 6.44 18.15 23.95
CA ASP A 3 6.46 19.17 22.92
C ASP A 3 5.48 18.80 21.79
N LYS A 4 4.87 19.80 21.14
CA LYS A 4 3.90 19.57 20.05
C LYS A 4 4.51 18.75 18.91
N SER A 5 5.82 18.84 18.70
CA SER A 5 6.54 18.02 17.73
C SER A 5 6.49 16.53 18.10
N THR A 6 6.75 16.21 19.37
CA THR A 6 6.77 14.82 19.86
C THR A 6 5.39 14.17 19.77
N TYR A 7 4.32 14.94 20.02
CA TYR A 7 2.95 14.45 19.88
C TYR A 7 2.58 14.09 18.43
N ASN A 8 2.96 14.93 17.46
CA ASN A 8 2.73 14.65 16.04
C ASN A 8 3.49 13.41 15.56
N VAL A 9 4.73 13.20 16.02
CA VAL A 9 5.52 12.01 15.70
C VAL A 9 4.88 10.74 16.25
N VAL A 10 4.36 10.78 17.47
CA VAL A 10 3.66 9.62 18.07
C VAL A 10 2.40 9.27 17.29
N ILE A 11 1.59 10.26 16.92
CA ILE A 11 0.38 10.03 16.10
C ILE A 11 0.76 9.42 14.74
N LEU A 12 1.78 9.96 14.08
CA LEU A 12 2.25 9.46 12.80
C LEU A 12 2.74 8.01 12.94
N GLY A 13 3.53 7.72 13.98
CA GLY A 13 4.03 6.38 14.26
C GLY A 13 2.90 5.36 14.48
N VAL A 14 1.87 5.72 15.24
CA VAL A 14 0.70 4.85 15.46
C VAL A 14 -0.10 4.65 14.17
N GLY A 15 -0.29 5.71 13.37
CA GLY A 15 -0.98 5.62 12.08
C GLY A 15 -0.26 4.69 11.09
N PHE A 16 1.06 4.83 10.99
CA PHE A 16 1.90 3.96 10.16
C PHE A 16 1.85 2.52 10.65
N LEU A 17 1.94 2.30 11.97
CA LEU A 17 1.84 0.96 12.55
C LEU A 17 0.55 0.25 12.15
N LEU A 18 -0.60 0.93 12.19
CA LEU A 18 -1.89 0.35 11.78
C LEU A 18 -1.93 0.01 10.29
N ILE A 19 -1.45 0.91 9.42
CA ILE A 19 -1.43 0.69 7.96
C ILE A 19 -0.54 -0.50 7.60
N PHE A 20 0.68 -0.56 8.14
CA PHE A 20 1.61 -1.65 7.85
C PHE A 20 1.15 -2.99 8.45
N THR A 21 0.49 -2.98 9.61
CA THR A 21 -0.11 -4.18 10.20
C THR A 21 -1.21 -4.75 9.28
N ALA A 22 -2.09 -3.88 8.77
CA ALA A 22 -3.13 -4.32 7.85
C ALA A 22 -2.55 -4.81 6.51
N PHE A 23 -1.55 -4.11 5.96
CA PHE A 23 -0.89 -4.50 4.71
C PHE A 23 -0.22 -5.88 4.81
N THR A 24 0.55 -6.12 5.88
CA THR A 24 1.22 -7.41 6.12
C THR A 24 0.22 -8.55 6.34
N THR A 25 -0.88 -8.28 7.04
CA THR A 25 -1.98 -9.26 7.21
C THR A 25 -2.61 -9.61 5.85
N CYS A 26 -2.94 -8.60 5.04
CA CYS A 26 -3.51 -8.80 3.71
C CYS A 26 -2.58 -9.59 2.79
N GLY A 27 -1.28 -9.28 2.77
CA GLY A 27 -0.30 -10.02 1.97
C GLY A 27 -0.17 -11.50 2.36
N ASN A 28 -0.28 -11.82 3.65
CA ASN A 28 -0.26 -13.21 4.14
C ASN A 28 -1.58 -13.95 3.82
N VAL A 29 -2.72 -13.26 3.89
CA VAL A 29 -4.05 -13.84 3.62
C VAL A 29 -4.30 -14.02 2.13
N GLU A 30 -3.79 -13.14 1.26
CA GLU A 30 -3.94 -13.20 -0.19
C GLU A 30 -3.49 -14.56 -0.75
N GLN A 31 -2.35 -15.10 -0.29
CA GLN A 31 -1.89 -16.42 -0.71
C GLN A 31 -2.77 -17.56 -0.21
N THR A 32 -3.34 -17.44 0.99
CA THR A 32 -4.21 -18.47 1.58
C THR A 32 -5.57 -18.51 0.88
N VAL A 33 -6.15 -17.35 0.58
CA VAL A 33 -7.41 -17.22 -0.17
C VAL A 33 -7.24 -17.72 -1.61
N LEU A 34 -6.13 -17.37 -2.27
CA LEU A 34 -5.82 -17.84 -3.62
C LEU A 34 -5.55 -19.35 -3.70
N LYS A 35 -4.91 -19.95 -2.68
CA LYS A 35 -4.72 -21.41 -2.60
C LYS A 35 -6.02 -22.17 -2.28
N GLY A 36 -6.96 -21.55 -1.57
CA GLY A 36 -8.27 -22.12 -1.28
C GLY A 36 -9.19 -22.21 -2.50
N LEU A 37 -9.01 -21.34 -3.49
CA LEU A 37 -9.70 -21.33 -4.77
C LEU A 37 -9.05 -22.32 -5.74
N ASN A 38 -9.19 -23.61 -5.45
CA ASN A 38 -8.70 -24.72 -6.28
C ASN A 38 -9.61 -24.89 -7.52
N ASN A 39 -9.62 -23.91 -8.42
CA ASN A 39 -10.38 -23.97 -9.67
C ASN A 39 -9.51 -23.48 -10.84
N SER A 40 -9.47 -24.30 -11.90
CA SER A 40 -8.55 -24.35 -13.04
C SER A 40 -8.61 -23.15 -14.00
N THR A 41 -9.09 -21.99 -13.56
CA THR A 41 -9.28 -20.77 -14.37
C THR A 41 -8.50 -19.57 -13.85
N PHE A 42 -7.85 -19.67 -12.68
CA PHE A 42 -7.16 -18.57 -12.03
C PHE A 42 -5.64 -18.81 -12.02
N SER A 43 -4.99 -18.59 -13.16
CA SER A 43 -3.52 -18.62 -13.27
C SER A 43 -2.86 -17.35 -12.68
N GLY A 44 -3.53 -16.67 -11.75
CA GLY A 44 -3.10 -15.43 -11.15
C GLY A 44 -2.59 -15.65 -9.73
N SER A 45 -1.29 -15.90 -9.57
CA SER A 45 -0.68 -16.06 -8.25
C SER A 45 -0.54 -14.72 -7.52
N GLY A 46 -0.70 -14.71 -6.19
CA GLY A 46 -0.36 -13.55 -5.35
C GLY A 46 1.10 -13.13 -5.49
N TYR A 47 1.99 -14.02 -5.96
CA TYR A 47 3.36 -13.65 -6.35
C TYR A 47 3.41 -12.66 -7.54
N HIS A 48 2.44 -12.70 -8.46
CA HIS A 48 2.34 -11.70 -9.52
C HIS A 48 1.86 -10.34 -8.97
N SER A 49 0.91 -10.33 -8.02
CA SER A 49 0.51 -9.10 -7.31
C SER A 49 1.71 -8.47 -6.60
N LEU A 50 2.48 -9.25 -5.83
CA LEU A 50 3.71 -8.78 -5.18
C LEU A 50 4.74 -8.27 -6.21
N GLY A 51 4.93 -8.99 -7.31
CA GLY A 51 5.83 -8.56 -8.39
C GLY A 51 5.42 -7.22 -8.99
N ILE A 52 4.13 -6.98 -9.19
CA ILE A 52 3.59 -5.69 -9.67
C ILE A 52 3.81 -4.59 -8.64
N ILE A 53 3.52 -4.84 -7.35
CA ILE A 53 3.73 -3.84 -6.28
C ILE A 53 5.19 -3.38 -6.29
N TYR A 54 6.14 -4.31 -6.23
CA TYR A 54 7.57 -3.97 -6.16
C TYR A 54 8.12 -3.43 -7.49
N GLY A 55 7.61 -3.90 -8.63
CA GLY A 55 7.97 -3.37 -9.94
C GLY A 55 7.53 -1.92 -10.12
N VAL A 56 6.27 -1.62 -9.79
CA VAL A 56 5.71 -0.26 -9.84
C VAL A 56 6.36 0.63 -8.79
N PHE A 57 6.62 0.11 -7.59
CA PHE A 57 7.35 0.82 -6.55
C PHE A 57 8.75 1.26 -7.02
N SER A 58 9.49 0.36 -7.68
CA SER A 58 10.82 0.65 -8.22
C SER A 58 10.79 1.79 -9.24
N PHE A 59 9.85 1.74 -10.20
CA PHE A 59 9.70 2.80 -11.20
C PHE A 59 9.21 4.12 -10.57
N SER A 60 8.25 4.04 -9.66
CA SER A 60 7.64 5.21 -9.01
C SER A 60 8.63 5.93 -8.10
N ASN A 61 9.61 5.24 -7.52
CA ASN A 61 10.65 5.85 -6.69
C ASN A 61 11.50 6.89 -7.44
N LEU A 62 11.61 6.78 -8.77
CA LEU A 62 12.32 7.77 -9.59
C LEU A 62 11.56 9.11 -9.67
N LEU A 63 10.23 9.06 -9.64
CA LEU A 63 9.35 10.23 -9.79
C LEU A 63 8.82 10.73 -8.45
N ALA A 64 8.83 9.89 -7.42
CA ALA A 64 8.26 10.19 -6.11
C ALA A 64 8.84 11.46 -5.46
N PRO A 65 10.17 11.74 -5.48
CA PRO A 65 10.72 12.97 -4.92
C PRO A 65 10.17 14.24 -5.60
N THR A 66 10.03 14.20 -6.93
CA THR A 66 9.47 15.30 -7.72
C THR A 66 8.00 15.54 -7.39
N VAL A 67 7.23 14.48 -7.19
CA VAL A 67 5.81 14.59 -6.84
C VAL A 67 5.63 15.11 -5.41
N VAL A 68 6.42 14.62 -4.45
CA VAL A 68 6.35 15.02 -3.03
C VAL A 68 6.72 16.49 -2.86
N THR A 69 7.71 16.98 -3.60
CA THR A 69 8.13 18.40 -3.54
C THR A 69 7.09 19.35 -4.13
N VAL A 70 6.32 18.92 -5.13
CA VAL A 70 5.24 19.72 -5.73
C VAL A 70 3.95 19.70 -4.91
N ILE A 71 3.54 18.53 -4.40
CA ILE A 71 2.26 18.34 -3.67
C ILE A 71 2.41 18.66 -2.17
N GLY A 72 3.61 18.48 -1.62
CA GLY A 72 3.92 18.61 -0.21
C GLY A 72 3.79 17.29 0.56
N ALA A 73 4.70 17.10 1.52
CA ALA A 73 4.83 15.86 2.30
C ALA A 73 3.54 15.45 3.04
N LYS A 74 2.85 16.43 3.66
CA LYS A 74 1.67 16.16 4.49
C LYS A 74 0.47 15.64 3.68
N LEU A 75 0.23 16.22 2.49
CA LEU A 75 -0.81 15.76 1.58
C LEU A 75 -0.45 14.42 0.96
N THR A 76 0.83 14.22 0.62
CA THR A 76 1.32 12.98 0.03
C THR A 76 1.15 11.80 0.99
N MET A 77 1.44 11.98 2.29
CA MET A 77 1.17 10.98 3.32
C MET A 77 -0.32 10.65 3.43
N PHE A 78 -1.19 11.66 3.40
CA PHE A 78 -2.64 11.46 3.48
C PHE A 78 -3.18 10.69 2.27
N LEU A 79 -2.76 11.08 1.05
CA LEU A 79 -3.17 10.41 -0.20
C LEU A 79 -2.72 8.94 -0.21
N SER A 80 -1.49 8.70 0.25
CA SER A 80 -0.92 7.35 0.32
C SER A 80 -1.67 6.49 1.33
N GLY A 81 -2.00 7.03 2.52
CA GLY A 81 -2.83 6.32 3.50
C GLY A 81 -4.21 5.92 2.95
N LEU A 82 -4.81 6.76 2.10
CA LEU A 82 -6.08 6.47 1.44
C LEU A 82 -5.95 5.34 0.40
N LEU A 83 -4.86 5.31 -0.37
CA LEU A 83 -4.54 4.20 -1.28
C LEU A 83 -4.34 2.87 -0.53
N TYR A 84 -3.65 2.91 0.62
CA TYR A 84 -3.50 1.74 1.48
C TYR A 84 -4.84 1.23 2.03
N SER A 85 -5.72 2.14 2.45
CA SER A 85 -7.08 1.76 2.87
C SER A 85 -7.91 1.16 1.73
N GLY A 86 -7.79 1.71 0.51
CA GLY A 86 -8.44 1.17 -0.68
C GLY A 86 -8.01 -0.26 -1.02
N TYR A 87 -6.72 -0.59 -0.85
CA TYR A 87 -6.24 -1.96 -1.02
C TYR A 87 -6.89 -2.93 -0.03
N ILE A 88 -6.99 -2.54 1.25
CA ILE A 88 -7.65 -3.36 2.28
C ILE A 88 -9.14 -3.55 1.92
N ALA A 89 -9.80 -2.52 1.37
CA ALA A 89 -11.20 -2.61 0.96
C ALA A 89 -11.43 -3.62 -0.16
N VAL A 90 -10.46 -3.84 -1.06
CA VAL A 90 -10.57 -4.85 -2.13
C VAL A 90 -10.67 -6.27 -1.58
N PHE A 91 -10.17 -6.53 -0.36
CA PHE A 91 -10.34 -7.82 0.29
C PHE A 91 -11.78 -8.11 0.72
N LEU A 92 -12.68 -7.11 0.80
CA LEU A 92 -14.10 -7.36 1.05
C LEU A 92 -14.79 -8.04 -0.14
N ILE A 93 -14.37 -7.75 -1.37
CA ILE A 93 -14.92 -8.35 -2.60
C ILE A 93 -13.75 -8.81 -3.47
N PRO A 94 -13.19 -10.01 -3.20
CA PRO A 94 -11.98 -10.47 -3.88
C PRO A 94 -12.27 -10.73 -5.37
N SER A 95 -11.67 -9.92 -6.24
CA SER A 95 -11.71 -10.08 -7.70
C SER A 95 -10.31 -9.92 -8.27
N THR A 96 -9.93 -10.82 -9.20
CA THR A 96 -8.60 -10.92 -9.82
C THR A 96 -8.12 -9.57 -10.36
N TRP A 97 -9.00 -8.90 -11.10
CA TRP A 97 -8.69 -7.62 -11.74
C TRP A 97 -8.51 -6.50 -10.72
N SER A 98 -9.38 -6.48 -9.70
CA SER A 98 -9.34 -5.46 -8.66
C SER A 98 -8.06 -5.59 -7.84
N SER A 99 -7.64 -6.80 -7.49
CA SER A 99 -6.39 -7.06 -6.78
C SER A 99 -5.18 -6.53 -7.55
N TYR A 100 -5.04 -6.85 -8.85
CA TYR A 100 -3.92 -6.34 -9.66
C TYR A 100 -3.90 -4.83 -9.82
N LEU A 101 -5.07 -4.21 -10.03
CA LEU A 101 -5.18 -2.76 -10.14
C LEU A 101 -4.77 -2.08 -8.83
N THR A 102 -5.28 -2.56 -7.69
CA THR A 102 -4.91 -1.99 -6.39
C THR A 102 -3.47 -2.28 -5.99
N SER A 103 -2.88 -3.40 -6.42
CA SER A 103 -1.44 -3.67 -6.25
C SER A 103 -0.57 -2.62 -6.96
N ALA A 104 -0.91 -2.26 -8.20
CA ALA A 104 -0.19 -1.19 -8.91
C ALA A 104 -0.36 0.17 -8.21
N LEU A 105 -1.58 0.51 -7.80
CA LEU A 105 -1.87 1.76 -7.09
C LEU A 105 -1.15 1.85 -5.74
N ILE A 106 -1.09 0.74 -4.99
CA ILE A 106 -0.34 0.69 -3.73
C ILE A 106 1.16 0.81 -3.96
N GLY A 107 1.72 0.28 -5.06
CA GLY A 107 3.13 0.44 -5.39
C GLY A 107 3.52 1.91 -5.55
N ILE A 108 2.66 2.72 -6.18
CA ILE A 108 2.81 4.18 -6.29
C ILE A 108 2.66 4.84 -4.91
N GLY A 109 1.60 4.49 -4.17
CA GLY A 109 1.34 5.03 -2.83
C GLY A 109 2.47 4.72 -1.84
N ALA A 110 3.08 3.55 -1.93
CA ALA A 110 4.22 3.17 -1.11
C ALA A 110 5.45 4.04 -1.42
N ALA A 111 5.78 4.24 -2.69
CA ALA A 111 6.92 5.07 -3.09
C ALA A 111 6.76 6.51 -2.56
N LEU A 112 5.56 7.07 -2.72
CA LEU A 112 5.20 8.40 -2.25
C LEU A 112 5.20 8.54 -0.71
N LEU A 113 4.69 7.53 0.00
CA LEU A 113 4.64 7.50 1.46
C LEU A 113 6.05 7.47 2.07
N TRP A 114 6.95 6.65 1.51
CA TRP A 114 8.33 6.54 1.98
C TRP A 114 9.20 7.76 1.63
N THR A 115 8.90 8.49 0.55
CA THR A 115 9.61 9.74 0.23
C THR A 115 9.06 10.96 0.95
N ALA A 116 7.79 10.93 1.38
CA ALA A 116 7.19 11.99 2.17
C ALA A 116 7.50 11.90 3.67
N GLN A 117 7.86 10.71 4.15
CA GLN A 117 8.26 10.42 5.54
C GLN A 117 9.68 10.89 5.83
#